data_AF-H8YWP7-F1
#
_entry.id   AF-H8YWP7-F1
#
_cell.length_a   1.000
_cell.length_b   1.000
_cell.length_c   1.000
_cell.angle_alpha   90.00
_cell.angle_beta   90.00
_cell.angle_gamma   90.00
#
_symmetry.space_group_name_H-M   'P 1'
#
loop_
_entity.id
_entity.type
_entity.pdbx_description
1 polymer ?
#
loop_
_entity_poly.entity_id
_entity_poly.type
_entity_poly.pdbx_seq_one_letter_code
_entity_poly.pdbx_strand_id
1 'polypeptide(L)'
;MRPSIALQQHRDRIREIALSHRVTDVRVFGSVLRGEDREGSDLDLLVDPTSETTYFDLGGIQYELSELLGLRVDVLTPGSLPERFKQKVLDEAQRV
;
A
#
# COMPACT_ATOMS: atom_id res chain seq x y z
N MET A 1 11.79 -10.80 -5.81
CA MET A 1 10.40 -11.32 -5.70
C MET A 1 9.46 -10.37 -6.45
N ARG A 2 8.39 -10.87 -7.04
CA ARG A 2 7.32 -10.05 -7.64
C ARG A 2 6.35 -9.55 -6.54
N PRO A 3 5.98 -8.26 -6.49
CA PRO A 3 5.06 -7.74 -5.48
C PRO A 3 3.71 -8.44 -5.38
N SER A 4 3.14 -8.91 -6.50
CA SER A 4 1.88 -9.68 -6.51
C SER A 4 1.97 -10.98 -5.71
N ILE A 5 3.11 -11.67 -5.78
CA ILE A 5 3.37 -12.90 -5.01
C ILE A 5 3.56 -12.56 -3.53
N ALA A 6 4.35 -11.52 -3.22
CA ALA A 6 4.57 -11.06 -1.85
C ALA A 6 3.24 -10.66 -1.17
N LEU A 7 2.39 -9.92 -1.88
CA LEU A 7 1.07 -9.53 -1.42
C LEU A 7 0.19 -10.75 -1.11
N GLN A 8 0.15 -11.76 -2.00
CA GLN A 8 -0.64 -12.96 -1.76
C GLN A 8 -0.14 -13.77 -0.55
N GLN A 9 1.18 -13.86 -0.37
CA GLN A 9 1.79 -14.62 0.73
C GLN A 9 1.62 -13.94 2.10
N HIS A 10 1.58 -12.61 2.13
CA HIS A 10 1.60 -11.82 3.37
C HIS A 10 0.36 -10.94 3.57
N ARG A 11 -0.73 -11.19 2.83
CA ARG A 11 -1.95 -10.36 2.80
C ARG A 11 -2.44 -9.97 4.19
N ASP A 12 -2.65 -10.95 5.06
CA ASP A 12 -3.14 -10.71 6.43
C ASP A 12 -2.14 -9.91 7.26
N ARG A 13 -0.84 -10.20 7.12
CA ARG A 13 0.21 -9.50 7.86
C ARG A 13 0.37 -8.05 7.40
N ILE A 14 0.24 -7.79 6.10
CA ILE A 14 0.23 -6.43 5.53
C ILE A 14 -0.91 -5.63 6.15
N ARG A 15 -2.11 -6.22 6.19
CA ARG A 15 -3.29 -5.61 6.77
C ARG A 15 -3.11 -5.33 8.26
N GLU A 16 -2.60 -6.29 9.03
CA GLU A 16 -2.34 -6.12 10.47
C GLU A 16 -1.36 -4.98 10.76
N ILE A 17 -0.23 -4.94 10.07
CA ILE A 17 0.79 -3.89 10.22
C ILE A 17 0.14 -2.54 9.93
N ALA A 18 -0.46 -2.38 8.75
CA ALA A 18 -1.09 -1.11 8.37
C ALA A 18 -2.14 -0.66 9.41
N LEU A 19 -3.04 -1.54 9.85
CA LEU A 19 -4.08 -1.17 10.83
C LEU A 19 -3.52 -0.81 12.22
N SER A 20 -2.33 -1.30 12.58
CA SER A 20 -1.67 -0.90 13.84
C SER A 20 -1.11 0.53 13.82
N HIS A 21 -1.01 1.14 12.64
CA HIS A 21 -0.49 2.50 12.42
C HIS A 21 -1.61 3.55 12.24
N ARG A 22 -2.75 3.37 12.91
CA ARG A 22 -3.86 4.35 12.92
C ARG A 22 -4.38 4.73 11.53
N VAL A 23 -4.29 3.83 10.55
CA VAL A 23 -4.91 4.00 9.22
C VAL A 23 -6.03 2.98 9.03
N THR A 24 -6.85 3.20 8.02
CA THR A 24 -7.99 2.35 7.65
C THR A 24 -7.99 2.08 6.15
N ASP A 25 -8.91 1.23 5.70
CA ASP A 25 -9.15 0.89 4.29
C ASP A 25 -7.87 0.64 3.47
N VAL A 26 -7.09 -0.34 3.91
CA VAL A 26 -5.84 -0.74 3.24
C VAL A 26 -6.17 -1.37 1.88
N ARG A 27 -5.72 -0.72 0.82
CA ARG A 27 -5.96 -1.14 -0.56
C ARG A 27 -4.63 -1.22 -1.32
N VAL A 28 -4.55 -2.12 -2.29
CA VAL A 28 -3.48 -2.17 -3.28
C VAL A 28 -3.97 -1.50 -4.57
N PHE A 29 -3.07 -0.86 -5.30
CA PHE A 29 -3.34 -0.33 -6.64
C PHE A 29 -2.13 -0.52 -7.57
N GLY A 30 -2.17 0.06 -8.76
CA GLY A 30 -1.00 0.09 -9.65
C GLY A 30 -0.69 -1.24 -10.32
N SER A 31 0.61 -1.51 -10.52
CA SER A 31 1.07 -2.61 -11.38
C SER A 31 0.64 -4.00 -10.90
N VAL A 32 0.51 -4.18 -9.58
CA VAL A 32 0.07 -5.45 -8.97
C VAL A 32 -1.35 -5.81 -9.36
N LEU A 33 -2.27 -4.83 -9.36
CA LEU A 33 -3.65 -5.07 -9.76
C LEU A 33 -3.81 -5.39 -11.25
N ARG A 34 -2.92 -4.84 -12.07
CA ARG A 34 -2.97 -5.04 -13.53
C ARG A 34 -2.20 -6.29 -13.98
N GLY A 35 -1.52 -6.98 -13.05
CA GLY A 35 -0.65 -8.11 -13.36
C GLY A 35 0.62 -7.72 -14.13
N GLU A 36 0.97 -6.43 -14.11
CA GLU A 36 2.10 -5.83 -14.82
C GLU A 36 3.36 -5.71 -13.94
N ASP A 37 3.26 -6.13 -12.67
CA ASP A 37 4.37 -6.11 -11.72
C ASP A 37 5.46 -7.12 -12.09
N ARG A 38 6.72 -6.71 -11.95
CA ARG A 38 7.89 -7.54 -12.24
C ARG A 38 8.80 -7.63 -11.02
N GLU A 39 9.82 -8.46 -11.11
CA GLU A 39 10.84 -8.46 -10.06
C GLU A 39 11.51 -7.09 -9.97
N GLY A 40 11.63 -6.58 -8.73
CA GLY A 40 12.14 -5.25 -8.46
C GLY A 40 11.11 -4.12 -8.59
N SER A 41 9.86 -4.42 -8.95
CA SER A 41 8.74 -3.48 -8.78
C SER A 41 8.48 -3.20 -7.30
N ASP A 42 7.91 -2.05 -7.03
CA ASP A 42 7.35 -1.65 -5.75
C ASP A 42 5.93 -2.22 -5.54
N LEU A 43 5.51 -2.27 -4.28
CA LEU A 43 4.12 -2.51 -3.89
C LEU A 43 3.46 -1.17 -3.53
N ASP A 44 2.52 -0.75 -4.37
CA ASP A 44 1.73 0.47 -4.16
C ASP A 44 0.52 0.20 -3.25
N LEU A 45 0.49 0.84 -2.08
CA LEU A 45 -0.61 0.76 -1.12
C LEU A 45 -1.29 2.12 -0.95
N LEU A 46 -2.62 2.09 -0.95
CA LEU A 46 -3.47 3.24 -0.64
C LEU A 46 -4.16 3.00 0.70
N VAL A 47 -3.96 3.91 1.64
CA VAL A 47 -4.56 3.85 2.99
C VAL A 47 -5.35 5.11 3.29
N ASP A 48 -6.43 4.97 4.04
CA ASP A 48 -7.23 6.10 4.52
C ASP A 48 -6.72 6.53 5.91
N PRO A 49 -6.13 7.73 6.04
CA PRO A 49 -5.68 8.23 7.33
C PRO A 49 -6.88 8.55 8.22
N THR A 50 -6.73 8.31 9.52
CA THR A 50 -7.65 8.78 10.55
C THR A 50 -7.24 10.19 11.01
N SER A 51 -8.05 10.80 11.89
CA SER A 51 -7.71 12.08 12.53
C SER A 51 -6.44 12.02 13.39
N GLU A 52 -5.99 10.81 13.75
CA GLU A 52 -4.81 10.60 14.59
C GLU A 52 -3.59 10.16 13.77
N THR A 53 -3.71 9.90 12.48
CA THR A 53 -2.57 9.49 11.65
C THR A 53 -1.53 10.61 11.53
N THR A 54 -0.27 10.26 11.73
CA THR A 54 0.89 11.13 11.56
C THR A 54 1.75 10.67 10.38
N TYR A 55 2.65 11.53 9.90
CA TYR A 55 3.62 11.12 8.88
C TYR A 55 4.57 10.01 9.34
N PHE A 56 4.83 9.90 10.65
CA PHE A 56 5.61 8.80 11.22
C PHE A 56 4.88 7.47 11.14
N ASP A 57 3.55 7.46 11.21
CA ASP A 57 2.76 6.23 10.99
C ASP A 57 2.90 5.75 9.55
N LEU A 58 2.73 6.66 8.59
CA LEU A 58 2.87 6.31 7.16
C LEU A 58 4.27 5.80 6.84
N GLY A 59 5.31 6.46 7.38
CA GLY A 59 6.69 6.01 7.26
C GLY A 59 6.97 4.68 7.97
N GLY A 60 6.32 4.44 9.12
CA GLY A 60 6.38 3.19 9.86
C GLY A 60 5.81 2.02 9.07
N ILE A 61 4.62 2.19 8.50
CA ILE A 61 4.00 1.20 7.59
C ILE A 61 4.96 0.89 6.44
N GLN A 62 5.47 1.94 5.77
CA GLN A 62 6.38 1.77 4.64
C GLN A 62 7.64 0.99 5.04
N TYR A 63 8.26 1.32 6.17
CA TYR A 63 9.46 0.65 6.66
C TYR A 63 9.19 -0.82 7.03
N GLU A 64 8.21 -1.07 7.89
CA GLU A 64 7.91 -2.42 8.39
C GLU A 64 7.47 -3.37 7.27
N LEU A 65 6.66 -2.89 6.32
CA LEU A 65 6.26 -3.69 5.17
C LEU A 65 7.43 -3.93 4.21
N SER A 66 8.32 -2.95 4.03
CA SER A 66 9.49 -3.15 3.17
C SER A 66 10.45 -4.19 3.76
N GLU A 67 10.67 -4.17 5.08
CA GLU A 67 11.46 -5.18 5.79
C GLU A 67 10.80 -6.56 5.72
N LEU A 68 9.49 -6.64 5.95
CA LEU A 68 8.75 -7.91 5.89
C LEU A 68 8.80 -8.56 4.50
N LEU A 69 8.57 -7.75 3.46
CA LEU A 69 8.38 -8.26 2.09
C LEU A 69 9.69 -8.34 1.29
N GLY A 70 10.77 -7.70 1.77
CA GLY A 70 12.05 -7.64 1.07
C GLY A 70 11.99 -6.89 -0.26
N LEU A 71 11.04 -5.96 -0.39
CA LEU A 71 10.81 -5.12 -1.56
C LEU A 71 10.39 -3.72 -1.13
N ARG A 72 10.50 -2.75 -2.04
CA ARG A 72 10.06 -1.39 -1.76
C ARG A 72 8.53 -1.33 -1.69
N VAL A 73 7.99 -0.72 -0.64
CA VAL A 73 6.57 -0.44 -0.50
C VAL A 73 6.36 1.08 -0.56
N ASP A 74 5.41 1.54 -1.38
CA ASP A 74 5.02 2.95 -1.45
C ASP A 74 3.62 3.10 -0.83
N VAL A 75 3.54 3.83 0.28
CA VAL A 75 2.29 4.02 1.05
C VAL A 75 1.75 5.42 0.78
N LEU A 76 0.60 5.50 0.10
CA LEU A 76 -0.06 6.74 -0.28
C LEU A 76 -1.40 6.91 0.44
N THR A 77 -1.84 8.17 0.51
CA THR A 77 -3.19 8.53 0.94
C THR A 77 -3.96 9.12 -0.23
N PRO A 78 -5.30 9.14 -0.23
CA PRO A 78 -6.06 9.82 -1.27
C PRO A 78 -5.68 11.29 -1.46
N GLY A 79 -5.22 11.95 -0.40
CA GLY A 79 -4.76 13.35 -0.43
C GLY A 79 -3.39 13.54 -1.07
N SER A 80 -2.54 12.51 -1.13
CA SER A 80 -1.21 12.58 -1.75
C SER A 80 -1.22 12.23 -3.24
N LEU A 81 -2.35 11.76 -3.78
CA LEU A 81 -2.48 11.41 -5.19
C LEU A 81 -2.58 12.66 -6.08
N PRO A 82 -1.88 12.70 -7.23
CA PRO A 82 -2.08 13.77 -8.21
C PRO A 82 -3.52 13.80 -8.72
N GLU A 83 -4.13 14.98 -8.79
CA GLU A 83 -5.56 15.14 -9.12
C GLU A 83 -5.98 14.44 -10.43
N ARG A 84 -5.09 14.47 -11.44
CA ARG A 84 -5.31 13.81 -12.74
C ARG A 84 -5.46 12.28 -12.66
N PHE A 85 -4.93 11.65 -11.61
CA PHE A 85 -4.95 10.19 -11.43
C PHE A 85 -5.79 9.76 -10.23
N LYS A 86 -6.10 10.67 -9.31
CA LYS A 86 -6.77 10.39 -8.04
C LYS A 86 -8.03 9.57 -8.21
N GLN A 87 -8.99 10.01 -9.03
CA GLN A 87 -10.25 9.29 -9.22
C GLN A 87 -10.03 7.89 -9.80
N LYS A 88 -9.16 7.79 -10.83
CA LYS A 88 -8.82 6.49 -11.44
C LYS A 88 -8.25 5.52 -10.41
N VAL A 89 -7.32 5.98 -9.57
CA VAL A 89 -6.72 5.15 -8.52
C VAL A 89 -7.76 4.73 -7.49
N LEU A 90 -8.64 5.63 -7.06
CA LEU A 90 -9.71 5.33 -6.11
C LEU A 90 -10.70 4.29 -6.65
N ASP A 91 -11.03 4.38 -7.95
CA ASP A 91 -11.97 3.45 -8.59
C ASP A 91 -11.36 2.05 -8.82
N GLU A 92 -10.04 1.97 -9.07
CA GLU A 92 -9.37 0.69 -9.33
C GLU A 92 -8.85 -0.01 -8.07
N ALA A 93 -8.55 0.74 -7.00
CA ALA A 93 -7.91 0.22 -5.79
C ALA A 93 -8.74 -0.90 -5.12
N GLN A 94 -8.10 -2.01 -4.77
CA GLN A 94 -8.77 -3.17 -4.17
C GLN A 94 -8.27 -3.45 -2.77
N ARG A 95 -9.17 -3.91 -1.90
CA ARG A 95 -8.84 -4.18 -0.50
C ARG A 95 -7.85 -5.31 -0.34
N VAL A 96 -6.83 -5.04 0.47
CA VAL A 96 -5.88 -6.02 1.00
C VAL A 96 -6.52 -6.81 2.14
#